data_AF-A0A9X0R7J7-F1
#
_entry.id   AF-A0A9X0R7J7-F1
#
_cell.length_a   1.000
_cell.length_b   1.000
_cell.length_c   1.000
_cell.angle_alpha   90.00
_cell.angle_beta   90.00
_cell.angle_gamma   90.00
#
_symmetry.space_group_name_H-M   'P 1'
#
loop_
_entity.id
_entity.type
_entity.pdbx_description
1 polymer ?
#
loop_
_entity_poly.entity_id
_entity_poly.type
_entity_poly.pdbx_seq_one_letter_code
_entity_poly.pdbx_strand_id
1 'polypeptide(L)'
;MLALFLKCLLGAVAVLIIALLSKSKSFFIAGLVPLFPTFALIAHYIIGSERTMADLRITALFGLYSLIPYAAYLYPNDLKLQVGGK
;
A
#
# COMPACT_ATOMS: atom_id res chain seq x y z
N MET A 1 -24.26 0.02 -3.72
CA MET A 1 -23.89 0.67 -2.43
C MET A 1 -23.12 -0.25 -1.48
N LEU A 2 -23.60 -1.46 -1.20
CA LEU A 2 -22.94 -2.40 -0.26
C LEU A 2 -21.46 -2.68 -0.59
N ALA A 3 -21.11 -2.85 -1.87
CA ALA A 3 -19.73 -3.08 -2.30
C ALA A 3 -18.78 -1.89 -2.02
N LEU A 4 -19.27 -0.65 -2.12
CA LEU A 4 -18.49 0.55 -1.76
C LEU A 4 -18.30 0.63 -0.25
N PHE A 5 -19.36 0.36 0.52
CA PHE A 5 -19.31 0.31 1.98
C PHE A 5 -18.28 -0.70 2.47
N LEU A 6 -18.22 -1.89 1.89
CA LEU A 6 -17.27 -2.94 2.26
C LEU A 6 -15.81 -2.56 1.96
N LYS A 7 -15.57 -1.88 0.82
CA LYS A 7 -14.25 -1.33 0.46
C LYS A 7 -13.81 -0.24 1.44
N CYS A 8 -14.72 0.66 1.82
CA CYS A 8 -14.46 1.68 2.83
C CYS A 8 -14.18 1.07 4.20
N LEU A 9 -14.92 0.03 4.58
CA LEU A 9 -14.71 -0.69 5.83
C LEU A 9 -13.34 -1.36 5.89
N LEU A 10 -12.90 -1.97 4.78
CA LEU A 10 -11.54 -2.52 4.66
C LEU A 10 -10.46 -1.45 4.87
N GLY A 11 -10.64 -0.26 4.27
CA GLY A 11 -9.75 0.88 4.51
C GLY A 11 -9.74 1.33 5.98
N ALA A 12 -10.92 1.42 6.61
CA ALA A 12 -11.06 1.78 8.02
C ALA A 12 -10.39 0.76 8.96
N VAL A 13 -10.53 -0.54 8.67
CA VAL A 13 -9.86 -1.63 9.40
C VAL A 13 -8.35 -1.53 9.24
N ALA A 14 -7.83 -1.27 8.03
CA ALA A 14 -6.40 -1.08 7.82
C ALA A 14 -5.85 0.10 8.63
N VAL A 15 -6.56 1.22 8.68
CA VAL A 15 -6.19 2.40 9.49
C VAL A 15 -6.22 2.08 10.99
N LEU A 16 -7.22 1.33 11.46
CA LEU A 16 -7.29 0.87 12.85
C LEU A 16 -6.11 -0.04 13.20
N ILE A 17 -5.76 -0.98 12.33
CA ILE A 17 -4.60 -1.86 12.51
C ILE A 17 -3.32 -1.02 12.61
N ILE A 18 -3.11 -0.05 11.71
CA ILE A 18 -1.95 0.86 11.78
C ILE A 18 -1.91 1.58 13.14
N ALA A 19 -3.04 2.12 13.62
CA ALA A 19 -3.13 2.85 14.88
C ALA A 19 -2.89 1.97 16.12
N LEU A 20 -3.29 0.70 16.08
CA LEU A 20 -3.03 -0.26 17.15
C LEU A 20 -1.57 -0.73 17.13
N LEU A 21 -1.04 -1.03 15.95
CA LEU A 21 0.34 -1.49 15.79
C LEU A 21 1.34 -0.38 16.14
N SER A 22 1.06 0.88 15.79
CA SER A 22 1.96 2.01 16.07
C SER A 22 2.17 2.24 17.57
N LYS A 23 1.25 1.78 18.42
CA LYS A 23 1.36 1.85 19.90
C LYS A 23 1.97 0.60 20.53
N SER A 24 2.24 -0.44 19.75
CA SER A 24 2.81 -1.71 20.21
C SER A 24 4.34 -1.69 20.21
N LYS A 25 4.98 -2.65 20.90
CA LYS A 25 6.44 -2.90 20.80
C LYS A 25 6.90 -3.19 19.37
N SER A 26 5.98 -3.58 18.49
CA SER A 26 6.24 -3.92 17.09
C SER A 26 5.76 -2.85 16.10
N PHE A 27 5.91 -1.57 16.44
CA PHE A 27 5.43 -0.43 15.65
C PHE A 27 5.92 -0.40 14.20
N PHE A 28 7.09 -0.98 13.91
CA PHE A 28 7.64 -1.05 12.55
C PHE A 28 6.70 -1.80 11.57
N ILE A 29 5.89 -2.75 12.06
CA ILE A 29 4.92 -3.47 11.23
C ILE A 29 3.81 -2.52 10.73
N ALA A 30 3.50 -1.45 11.48
CA ALA A 30 2.53 -0.45 11.06
C ALA A 30 2.93 0.25 9.75
N GLY A 31 4.24 0.35 9.47
CA GLY A 31 4.77 0.87 8.19
C GLY A 31 4.56 -0.08 7.01
N LEU A 32 4.42 -1.39 7.26
CA LEU A 32 4.17 -2.41 6.23
C LEU A 32 2.69 -2.54 5.85
N VAL A 33 1.77 -2.26 6.78
CA VAL A 33 0.32 -2.30 6.52
C VAL A 33 -0.12 -1.45 5.32
N PRO A 34 0.36 -0.20 5.13
CA PRO A 34 -0.02 0.60 3.97
C PRO A 34 0.61 0.12 2.65
N LEU A 35 1.60 -0.77 2.65
CA LEU A 35 2.07 -1.43 1.40
C LEU A 35 1.07 -2.46 0.88
N PHE A 36 0.02 -2.79 1.65
CA PHE A 36 -0.95 -3.78 1.21
C PHE A 36 -1.57 -3.35 -0.12
N PRO A 37 -1.40 -4.14 -1.20
CA PRO A 37 -1.56 -3.65 -2.56
C PRO A 37 -3.03 -3.67 -3.00
N THR A 38 -3.94 -3.16 -2.18
CA THR A 38 -5.40 -3.21 -2.42
C THR A 38 -5.78 -2.59 -3.76
N PHE A 39 -5.21 -1.42 -4.08
CA PHE A 39 -5.44 -0.78 -5.38
C PHE A 39 -4.86 -1.60 -6.54
N ALA A 40 -3.70 -2.23 -6.34
CA ALA A 40 -3.14 -3.11 -7.36
C ALA A 40 -4.01 -4.36 -7.53
N LEU A 41 -4.48 -4.99 -6.46
CA LEU A 41 -5.40 -6.13 -6.48
C LEU A 41 -6.69 -5.81 -7.26
N ILE A 42 -7.26 -4.62 -7.03
CA ILE A 42 -8.44 -4.15 -7.77
C ILE A 42 -8.10 -3.97 -9.25
N ALA A 43 -6.98 -3.32 -9.58
CA ALA A 43 -6.55 -3.14 -10.97
C ALA A 43 -6.33 -4.48 -11.67
N HIS A 44 -5.65 -5.42 -11.02
CA HIS A 44 -5.40 -6.75 -11.56
C HIS A 44 -6.68 -7.55 -11.77
N TYR A 45 -7.64 -7.43 -10.85
CA TYR A 45 -8.95 -8.06 -10.99
C TYR A 45 -9.71 -7.51 -12.20
N ILE A 46 -9.79 -6.18 -12.34
CA ILE A 46 -10.49 -5.54 -13.45
C ILE A 46 -9.81 -5.88 -14.78
N ILE A 47 -8.49 -5.70 -14.87
CA ILE A 47 -7.71 -5.90 -16.09
C ILE A 47 -7.65 -7.39 -16.47
N GLY A 48 -7.54 -8.28 -15.49
CA GLY A 48 -7.64 -9.72 -15.72
C GLY A 48 -9.02 -10.19 -16.18
N SER A 49 -10.08 -9.44 -15.89
CA SER A 49 -11.45 -9.74 -16.33
C SER A 49 -11.83 -9.13 -17.68
N GLU A 50 -11.22 -7.99 -18.06
CA GLU A 50 -11.60 -7.22 -19.25
C GLU A 50 -10.56 -7.23 -20.38
N ARG A 51 -9.31 -7.62 -20.10
CA ARG A 51 -8.16 -7.50 -21.03
C ARG A 51 -7.38 -8.80 -21.20
N THR A 52 -6.37 -8.76 -22.07
CA THR A 52 -5.53 -9.93 -22.34
C THR A 52 -4.56 -10.19 -21.19
N MET A 53 -4.06 -11.42 -21.12
CA MET A 53 -3.08 -11.80 -20.11
C MET A 53 -1.74 -11.05 -20.25
N ALA A 54 -1.43 -10.53 -21.45
CA ALA A 54 -0.27 -9.66 -21.67
C ALA A 54 -0.46 -8.30 -20.97
N ASP A 55 -1.66 -7.70 -21.05
CA ASP A 55 -1.98 -6.42 -20.43
C ASP A 55 -1.94 -6.49 -18.90
N LEU A 56 -2.37 -7.61 -18.33
CA LEU A 56 -2.27 -7.87 -16.90
C LEU A 56 -0.82 -7.96 -16.42
N ARG A 57 0.09 -8.56 -17.20
CA ARG A 57 1.53 -8.59 -16.90
C ARG A 57 2.16 -7.20 -16.92
N ILE A 58 1.82 -6.39 -17.93
CA ILE A 58 2.30 -5.00 -18.01
C ILE A 58 1.80 -4.19 -16.82
N THR A 59 0.53 -4.37 -16.44
CA THR A 59 -0.06 -3.74 -15.26
C THR A 59 0.65 -4.14 -13.97
N ALA A 60 0.98 -5.42 -13.81
CA ALA A 60 1.75 -5.90 -12.66
C ALA A 60 3.13 -5.25 -12.58
N LEU A 61 3.84 -5.16 -13.71
CA LEU A 61 5.14 -4.51 -13.80
C LEU A 61 5.05 -3.02 -13.46
N PHE A 62 4.06 -2.30 -13.99
CA PHE A 62 3.81 -0.90 -13.63
C PHE A 62 3.43 -0.72 -12.16
N GLY A 63 2.68 -1.67 -11.59
CA GLY A 63 2.44 -1.73 -10.16
C GLY A 63 3.72 -1.88 -9.36
N LEU A 64 4.68 -2.69 -9.82
CA LEU A 64 5.99 -2.80 -9.19
C LEU A 64 6.81 -1.49 -9.29
N TYR A 65 6.74 -0.80 -10.43
CA TYR A 65 7.37 0.52 -10.60
C TYR A 65 6.84 1.57 -9.61
N SER A 66 5.64 1.41 -9.04
CA SER A 66 5.13 2.31 -7.99
C SER A 66 5.92 2.22 -6.68
N LEU A 67 6.82 1.24 -6.52
CA LEU A 67 7.75 1.21 -5.38
C LEU A 67 8.80 2.32 -5.46
N ILE A 68 9.12 2.83 -6.66
CA ILE A 68 10.08 3.93 -6.84
C ILE A 68 9.62 5.21 -6.11
N PRO A 69 8.41 5.76 -6.34
CA PRO A 69 7.94 6.93 -5.60
C PRO A 69 7.79 6.66 -4.10
N TYR A 70 7.45 5.43 -3.70
CA TYR A 70 7.40 5.04 -2.29
C TYR A 70 8.80 5.07 -1.64
N ALA A 71 9.81 4.51 -2.31
CA ALA A 71 11.21 4.56 -1.87
C ALA A 71 11.73 6.00 -1.82
N ALA A 72 11.37 6.83 -2.80
CA ALA A 72 11.72 8.25 -2.83
C ALA A 72 11.07 9.05 -1.68
N TYR A 73 9.90 8.64 -1.19
CA TYR A 73 9.29 9.24 0.01
C TYR A 73 10.02 8.82 1.30
N LEU A 74 10.48 7.57 1.38
CA LEU A 74 11.19 7.06 2.56
C LEU A 74 12.62 7.61 2.68
N TYR A 75 13.33 7.75 1.56
CA TYR A 75 14.75 8.13 1.55
C TYR A 75 15.07 9.47 2.26
N PRO A 76 14.31 10.57 2.07
CA PRO A 76 14.52 11.82 2.80
C PRO A 76 14.17 11.72 4.28
N ASN A 77 13.20 10.88 4.64
CA ASN A 77 12.81 10.66 6.04
C ASN A 77 13.92 9.90 6.78
N ASP A 78 14.55 8.91 6.14
CA ASP A 78 15.67 8.18 6.73
C ASP A 78 16.90 9.09 6.93
N LEU A 79 17.21 9.96 5.97
CA LEU A 79 18.30 10.94 6.10
C LEU A 79 18.05 11.94 7.24
N LYS A 80 16.79 12.35 7.47
CA LYS A 80 16.43 13.21 8.61
C LYS A 80 16.55 12.51 9.97
N LEU A 81 16.30 11.20 10.03
CA LEU A 81 16.43 10.40 11.25
C LEU A 81 17.90 10.18 11.63
N GLN A 82 18.79 10.01 10.65
CA GLN A 82 20.23 9.87 10.89
C GLN A 82 20.91 11.18 11.37
N VAL A 83 20.33 12.34 11.09
CA VAL A 83 20.90 13.67 11.41
C VAL A 83 20.31 14.27 12.71
N GLY A 84 19.63 13.46 13.53
CA GLY A 84 19.14 13.90 14.85
C GLY A 84 17.80 14.64 14.82
N GLY A 85 16.91 14.28 13.89
CA GLY A 85 15.49 14.57 14.05
C GLY A 85 14.92 13.81 15.24
N LYS A 86 14.30 14.52 16.18
CA LYS A 86 13.66 14.00 17.40
C LYS A 86 12.84 12.72 17.17
#